data_AF-D3TLA2-F1
#
_entry.id   AF-D3TLA2-F1
#
_cell.length_a   1.000
_cell.length_b   1.000
_cell.length_c   1.000
_cell.angle_alpha   90.00
_cell.angle_beta   90.00
_cell.angle_gamma   90.00
#
_symmetry.space_group_name_H-M   'P 1'
#
loop_
_entity.id
_entity.type
_entity.pdbx_description
1 polymer ?
#
loop_
_entity_poly.entity_id
_entity_poly.type
_entity_poly.pdbx_seq_one_letter_code
_entity_poly.pdbx_strand_id
1 'polypeptide(L)'
;DEKRFLIKLAPQSLYVASEQTVSVTLTVSAPIKTEVGTTDHITFSAYSANSSTSLSLLLRVISHSEVQDTQSPTISWTIGSRCDFTLVDHLHSCSEYLWSLDITAQDKHTGILRLVSIPSDNLFYTNSYTVGSRDPIRATYISTCCNPTVQLIAYDVVGNQQRYHVSVEQSVLNEPVIAAITMGIILAILLFLLLIAGVIWCCRRQKGTMDLPSYRSH
;
A
#
# COMPACT_ATOMS: atom_id res chain seq x y z
N ASP A 1 30.17 -8.89 8.03
CA ASP A 1 30.24 -10.31 8.39
C ASP A 1 31.28 -10.56 9.49
N GLU A 2 31.14 -9.81 10.59
CA GLU A 2 32.14 -9.82 11.67
C GLU A 2 31.75 -10.81 12.77
N LYS A 3 30.44 -11.05 12.92
CA LYS A 3 29.89 -11.98 13.91
C LYS A 3 29.57 -13.36 13.32
N ARG A 4 29.78 -13.54 12.01
CA ARG A 4 29.63 -14.81 11.27
C ARG A 4 28.23 -15.41 11.43
N PHE A 5 27.20 -14.55 11.42
CA PHE A 5 25.82 -15.04 11.49
C PHE A 5 25.39 -15.70 10.18
N LEU A 6 26.04 -15.38 9.06
CA LEU A 6 25.76 -15.98 7.77
C LEU A 6 26.28 -17.43 7.73
N ILE A 7 25.37 -18.40 7.61
CA ILE A 7 25.71 -19.82 7.40
C ILE A 7 25.85 -20.12 5.91
N LYS A 8 24.89 -19.66 5.11
CA LYS A 8 24.81 -20.01 3.69
C LYS A 8 24.16 -18.90 2.86
N LEU A 9 24.73 -18.70 1.68
CA LEU A 9 24.20 -17.87 0.59
C LEU A 9 23.92 -18.77 -0.61
N ALA A 10 22.68 -18.79 -1.13
CA ALA A 10 22.31 -19.63 -2.27
C ALA A 10 21.50 -18.84 -3.31
N PRO A 11 22.04 -18.62 -4.54
CA PRO A 11 23.41 -18.92 -4.97
C PRO A 11 24.45 -17.98 -4.32
N GLN A 12 25.70 -18.42 -4.19
CA GLN A 12 26.77 -17.59 -3.60
C GLN A 12 27.24 -16.48 -4.55
N SER A 13 27.16 -16.72 -5.86
CA SER A 13 27.49 -15.77 -6.92
C SER A 13 26.67 -16.12 -8.16
N LEU A 14 26.22 -15.13 -8.90
CA LEU A 14 25.49 -15.33 -10.15
C LEU A 14 25.69 -14.13 -11.08
N TYR A 15 25.68 -14.38 -12.39
CA TYR A 15 25.55 -13.33 -13.39
C TYR A 15 24.08 -12.89 -13.53
N VAL A 16 23.84 -11.59 -13.40
CA VAL A 16 22.51 -10.99 -13.57
C VAL A 16 22.53 -10.17 -14.86
N ALA A 17 21.70 -10.54 -15.82
CA ALA A 17 21.57 -9.80 -17.07
C ALA A 17 20.86 -8.45 -16.86
N SER A 18 20.91 -7.57 -17.88
CA SER A 18 20.12 -6.34 -17.86
C SER A 18 18.64 -6.67 -17.66
N GLU A 19 17.97 -5.88 -16.81
CA GLU A 19 16.54 -6.03 -16.49
C GLU A 19 16.17 -7.36 -15.80
N GLN A 20 17.15 -8.15 -15.37
CA GLN A 20 16.93 -9.38 -14.64
C GLN A 20 16.96 -9.13 -13.13
N THR A 21 15.99 -9.67 -12.41
CA THR A 21 16.00 -9.76 -10.94
C THR A 21 16.26 -11.21 -10.53
N VAL A 22 17.08 -11.41 -9.50
CA VAL A 22 17.34 -12.74 -8.94
C VAL A 22 17.18 -12.70 -7.43
N SER A 23 16.41 -13.65 -6.91
CA SER A 23 16.30 -13.86 -5.46
C SER A 23 17.46 -14.72 -4.95
N VAL A 24 18.11 -14.25 -3.89
CA VAL A 24 19.17 -14.99 -3.18
C VAL A 24 18.65 -15.36 -1.79
N THR A 25 18.71 -16.65 -1.45
CA THR A 25 18.28 -17.13 -0.14
C THR A 25 19.44 -17.12 0.84
N LEU A 26 19.25 -16.43 1.96
CA LEU A 26 20.18 -16.35 3.08
C LEU A 26 19.76 -17.32 4.19
N THR A 27 20.69 -18.11 4.70
CA THR A 27 20.52 -18.85 5.95
C THR A 27 21.40 -18.23 7.01
N VAL A 28 20.81 -17.76 8.10
CA VAL A 28 21.51 -17.07 9.19
C VAL A 28 21.23 -17.76 10.52
N SER A 29 22.21 -17.77 11.42
CA SER A 29 22.04 -18.25 12.79
C SER A 29 22.94 -17.46 13.73
N ALA A 30 22.37 -16.97 14.82
CA ALA A 30 23.13 -16.43 15.93
C ALA A 30 23.52 -17.57 16.91
N PRO A 31 24.76 -17.62 17.42
CA PRO A 31 25.13 -18.51 18.51
C PRO A 31 24.30 -18.30 19.78
N ILE A 32 24.06 -19.37 20.54
CA ILE A 32 23.18 -19.37 21.74
C ILE A 32 23.62 -18.37 22.83
N LYS A 33 24.92 -18.05 22.90
CA LYS A 33 25.49 -17.12 23.89
C LYS A 33 25.64 -15.69 23.39
N THR A 34 25.12 -15.37 22.21
CA THR A 34 25.23 -14.02 21.67
C THR A 34 24.32 -13.08 22.44
N GLU A 35 24.87 -11.94 22.87
CA GLU A 35 24.12 -10.93 23.61
C GLU A 35 23.00 -10.34 22.76
N VAL A 36 21.84 -10.12 23.37
CA VAL A 36 20.69 -9.47 22.74
C VAL A 36 21.09 -8.05 22.33
N GLY A 37 20.66 -7.63 21.15
CA GLY A 37 21.03 -6.35 20.56
C GLY A 37 22.33 -6.39 19.76
N THR A 38 23.09 -7.49 19.79
CA THR A 38 24.25 -7.66 18.91
C THR A 38 23.81 -7.52 17.45
N THR A 39 24.48 -6.65 16.70
CA THR A 39 24.23 -6.48 15.28
C THR A 39 25.37 -7.07 14.44
N ASP A 40 25.02 -7.67 13.31
CA ASP A 40 25.95 -8.03 12.23
C ASP A 40 25.43 -7.46 10.92
N HIS A 41 26.28 -7.45 9.89
CA HIS A 41 25.88 -7.00 8.56
C HIS A 41 26.30 -8.01 7.50
N ILE A 42 25.41 -8.21 6.53
CA ILE A 42 25.64 -9.02 5.34
C ILE A 42 25.76 -8.08 4.16
N THR A 43 26.91 -8.11 3.50
CA THR A 43 27.19 -7.24 2.34
C THR A 43 27.05 -8.04 1.05
N PHE A 44 26.23 -7.53 0.14
CA PHE A 44 26.13 -7.96 -1.24
C PHE A 44 27.02 -7.05 -2.09
N SER A 45 27.86 -7.66 -2.92
CA SER A 45 28.74 -6.95 -3.84
C SER A 45 28.40 -7.32 -5.27
N ALA A 46 28.24 -6.31 -6.13
CA ALA A 46 28.05 -6.46 -7.56
C ALA A 46 29.25 -5.87 -8.29
N TYR A 47 29.78 -6.61 -9.25
CA TYR A 47 30.92 -6.22 -10.06
C TYR A 47 30.49 -6.09 -11.52
N SER A 48 30.84 -4.97 -12.14
CA SER A 48 30.76 -4.75 -13.59
C SER A 48 32.18 -4.56 -14.14
N ALA A 49 32.31 -4.48 -15.47
CA ALA A 49 33.61 -4.29 -16.13
C ALA A 49 34.42 -3.10 -15.57
N ASN A 50 33.74 -2.03 -15.12
CA ASN A 50 34.39 -0.79 -14.68
C ASN A 50 33.92 -0.28 -13.31
N SER A 51 32.98 -0.95 -12.64
CA SER A 51 32.42 -0.47 -11.37
C SER A 51 32.15 -1.62 -10.40
N SER A 52 32.24 -1.33 -9.11
CA SER A 52 31.79 -2.21 -8.05
C SER A 52 30.84 -1.46 -7.13
N THR A 53 29.66 -2.01 -6.89
CA THR A 53 28.68 -1.46 -5.95
C THR A 53 28.44 -2.48 -4.86
N SER A 54 28.22 -2.02 -3.63
CA SER A 54 27.86 -2.91 -2.53
C SER A 54 26.66 -2.37 -1.75
N LEU A 55 25.84 -3.29 -1.24
CA LEU A 55 24.69 -3.00 -0.39
C LEU A 55 24.76 -3.92 0.83
N SER A 56 24.54 -3.37 2.02
CA SER A 56 24.59 -4.15 3.26
C SER A 56 23.24 -4.22 3.95
N LEU A 57 22.87 -5.42 4.40
CA LEU A 57 21.72 -5.68 5.26
C LEU A 57 22.21 -5.81 6.71
N LEU A 58 21.55 -5.13 7.66
CA LEU A 58 21.87 -5.26 9.07
C LEU A 58 20.93 -6.27 9.74
N LEU A 59 21.52 -7.19 10.50
CA LEU A 59 20.84 -8.18 11.32
C LEU A 59 21.03 -7.83 12.79
N ARG A 60 19.98 -7.97 13.60
CA ARG A 60 20.05 -7.77 15.05
C ARG A 60 19.56 -9.03 15.77
N VAL A 61 20.32 -9.47 16.77
CA VAL A 61 19.89 -10.54 17.67
C VAL A 61 18.82 -10.00 18.61
N ILE A 62 17.68 -10.68 18.64
CA ILE A 62 16.58 -10.36 19.54
C ILE A 62 16.32 -11.52 20.50
N SER A 63 15.82 -11.22 21.70
CA SER A 63 15.38 -12.26 22.63
C SER A 63 13.99 -12.77 22.24
N HIS A 64 13.80 -14.10 22.26
CA HIS A 64 12.49 -14.71 22.07
C HIS A 64 11.56 -14.48 23.28
N SER A 65 12.12 -14.28 24.48
CA SER A 65 11.35 -14.20 25.73
C SER A 65 10.74 -12.83 26.03
N GLU A 66 11.08 -11.80 25.25
CA GLU A 66 10.61 -10.41 25.46
C GLU A 66 9.50 -9.98 24.49
N VAL A 67 9.05 -10.87 23.60
CA VAL A 67 8.23 -10.47 22.46
C VAL A 67 6.94 -11.28 22.41
N GLN A 68 6.02 -11.00 23.34
CA GLN A 68 4.61 -11.32 23.18
C GLN A 68 3.96 -10.17 22.41
N ASP A 69 3.92 -10.29 21.09
CA ASP A 69 3.17 -9.38 20.24
C ASP A 69 2.10 -10.15 19.46
N THR A 70 0.88 -9.65 19.53
CA THR A 70 -0.29 -10.18 18.81
C THR A 70 -0.79 -9.19 17.76
N GLN A 71 -0.14 -8.03 17.60
CA GLN A 71 -0.55 -7.00 16.67
C GLN A 71 0.11 -7.23 15.30
N SER A 72 -0.72 -7.27 14.26
CA SER A 72 -0.22 -7.38 12.89
C SER A 72 0.53 -6.11 12.45
N PRO A 73 1.55 -6.24 11.57
CA PRO A 73 2.25 -5.11 11.00
C PRO A 73 1.32 -4.21 10.17
N THR A 74 1.62 -2.91 10.14
CA THR A 74 0.89 -1.94 9.32
C THR A 74 1.51 -1.83 7.93
N ILE A 75 0.70 -1.83 6.88
CA ILE A 75 1.14 -1.52 5.51
C ILE A 75 0.31 -0.34 5.00
N SER A 76 0.99 0.65 4.42
CA SER A 76 0.40 1.77 3.70
C SER A 76 1.02 1.88 2.32
N TRP A 77 0.26 2.33 1.33
CA TRP A 77 0.75 2.48 -0.04
C TRP A 77 0.20 3.73 -0.70
N THR A 78 0.98 4.27 -1.62
CA THR A 78 0.59 5.36 -2.52
C THR A 78 0.86 4.93 -3.95
N ILE A 79 -0.03 5.31 -4.86
CA ILE A 79 0.12 4.96 -6.27
C ILE A 79 1.03 5.99 -6.92
N GLY A 80 2.18 5.55 -7.42
CA GLY A 80 3.16 6.39 -8.12
C GLY A 80 2.72 6.65 -9.56
N SER A 81 2.41 5.58 -10.30
CA SER A 81 1.83 5.66 -11.66
C SER A 81 0.68 4.68 -11.84
N ARG A 82 -0.28 5.05 -12.68
CA ARG A 82 -1.46 4.24 -13.02
C ARG A 82 -1.41 3.80 -14.48
N CYS A 83 -2.07 2.69 -14.75
CA CYS A 83 -2.40 2.27 -16.10
C CYS A 83 -3.53 3.16 -16.64
N ASP A 84 -3.31 3.75 -17.82
CA ASP A 84 -4.38 4.40 -18.57
C ASP A 84 -5.04 3.38 -19.50
N PHE A 85 -6.05 2.69 -18.98
CA PHE A 85 -6.74 1.64 -19.73
C PHE A 85 -7.48 2.17 -20.97
N THR A 86 -7.74 3.48 -21.06
CA THR A 86 -8.33 4.07 -22.28
C THR A 86 -7.36 4.10 -23.46
N LEU A 87 -6.05 4.17 -23.17
CA LEU A 87 -4.97 4.09 -24.15
C LEU A 87 -4.56 2.63 -24.43
N VAL A 88 -4.67 1.75 -23.43
CA VAL A 88 -4.32 0.32 -23.54
C VAL A 88 -5.33 -0.46 -24.38
N ASP A 89 -6.62 -0.10 -24.35
CA ASP A 89 -7.69 -0.85 -25.04
C ASP A 89 -7.71 -0.68 -26.57
N HIS A 90 -7.04 0.32 -27.14
CA HIS A 90 -7.30 0.73 -28.51
C HIS A 90 -6.19 0.50 -29.54
N LEU A 91 -4.91 0.34 -29.17
CA LEU A 91 -3.86 0.21 -30.20
C LEU A 91 -2.50 -0.39 -29.80
N HIS A 92 -2.22 -0.68 -28.52
CA HIS A 92 -0.87 -1.07 -28.06
C HIS A 92 -0.86 -2.27 -27.11
N SER A 93 0.29 -2.97 -27.05
CA SER A 93 0.50 -4.08 -26.11
C SER A 93 0.58 -3.55 -24.68
N CYS A 94 -0.26 -4.07 -23.76
CA CYS A 94 -0.27 -3.71 -22.34
C CYS A 94 1.10 -3.87 -21.64
N SER A 95 2.03 -4.59 -22.26
CA SER A 95 3.40 -4.80 -21.80
C SER A 95 4.27 -3.54 -21.86
N GLU A 96 3.92 -2.56 -22.69
CA GLU A 96 4.67 -1.30 -22.86
C GLU A 96 4.35 -0.27 -21.76
N TYR A 97 3.28 -0.50 -21.00
CA TYR A 97 2.83 0.40 -19.95
C TYR A 97 3.12 -0.20 -18.57
N LEU A 98 3.70 0.63 -17.70
CA LEU A 98 4.07 0.26 -16.35
C LEU A 98 3.28 1.07 -15.33
N TRP A 99 2.91 0.43 -14.24
CA TRP A 99 2.34 1.07 -13.06
C TRP A 99 3.25 0.82 -11.86
N SER A 100 3.19 1.72 -10.88
CA SER A 100 4.02 1.63 -9.68
C SER A 100 3.28 1.98 -8.39
N LEU A 101 3.71 1.34 -7.31
CA LEU A 101 3.28 1.63 -5.94
C LEU A 101 4.48 1.93 -5.08
N ASP A 102 4.40 2.99 -4.29
CA ASP A 102 5.28 3.22 -3.17
C ASP A 102 4.65 2.66 -1.91
N ILE A 103 5.35 1.76 -1.25
CA ILE A 103 4.86 0.96 -0.13
C ILE A 103 5.69 1.31 1.09
N THR A 104 5.01 1.53 2.20
CA THR A 104 5.63 1.67 3.52
C THR A 104 5.04 0.64 4.46
N ALA A 105 5.87 -0.21 5.04
CA ALA A 105 5.46 -1.18 6.06
C ALA A 105 6.19 -0.91 7.37
N GLN A 106 5.49 -1.08 8.49
CA GLN A 106 6.03 -0.83 9.81
C GLN A 106 5.33 -1.68 10.86
N ASP A 107 6.10 -2.24 11.78
CA ASP A 107 5.60 -2.74 13.06
C ASP A 107 6.29 -1.97 14.20
N LYS A 108 5.49 -1.43 15.12
CA LYS A 108 5.97 -0.63 16.24
C LYS A 108 6.36 -1.48 17.45
N HIS A 109 5.97 -2.75 17.49
CA HIS A 109 6.19 -3.61 18.65
C HIS A 109 7.48 -4.41 18.50
N THR A 110 7.53 -5.31 17.53
CA THR A 110 8.64 -6.27 17.32
C THR A 110 9.52 -5.90 16.14
N GLY A 111 9.00 -5.08 15.23
CA GLY A 111 9.66 -4.67 14.01
C GLY A 111 9.36 -5.59 12.83
N ILE A 112 9.74 -5.14 11.64
CA ILE A 112 9.47 -5.90 10.42
C ILE A 112 10.57 -6.93 10.16
N LEU A 113 10.16 -8.17 9.92
CA LEU A 113 11.04 -9.25 9.46
C LEU A 113 11.23 -9.20 7.95
N ARG A 114 10.13 -9.11 7.19
CA ARG A 114 10.17 -9.05 5.71
C ARG A 114 8.88 -8.49 5.12
N LEU A 115 9.00 -7.91 3.93
CA LEU A 115 7.90 -7.55 3.05
C LEU A 115 8.03 -8.35 1.74
N VAL A 116 6.92 -8.90 1.28
CA VAL A 116 6.86 -9.66 0.02
C VAL A 116 5.66 -9.21 -0.79
N SER A 117 5.77 -9.33 -2.11
CA SER A 117 4.67 -9.14 -3.04
C SER A 117 4.31 -10.46 -3.72
N ILE A 118 3.08 -10.56 -4.22
CA ILE A 118 2.65 -11.60 -5.15
C ILE A 118 2.02 -10.89 -6.36
N PRO A 119 2.61 -10.99 -7.56
CA PRO A 119 3.88 -11.68 -7.89
C PRO A 119 5.14 -11.14 -7.16
N SER A 120 6.15 -11.98 -6.94
CA SER A 120 7.34 -11.65 -6.11
C SER A 120 8.41 -10.83 -6.80
N ASP A 121 8.43 -10.79 -8.12
CA ASP A 121 9.64 -10.46 -8.88
C ASP A 121 9.86 -8.96 -9.09
N ASN A 122 8.97 -8.15 -8.52
CA ASN A 122 8.73 -6.76 -8.91
C ASN A 122 8.73 -5.79 -7.73
N LEU A 123 9.19 -6.22 -6.56
CA LEU A 123 9.28 -5.42 -5.34
C LEU A 123 10.72 -5.04 -5.03
N PHE A 124 11.00 -3.75 -4.96
CA PHE A 124 12.34 -3.20 -4.75
C PHE A 124 12.41 -2.36 -3.48
N TYR A 125 13.27 -2.71 -2.53
CA TYR A 125 13.47 -1.90 -1.32
C TYR A 125 14.18 -0.59 -1.66
N THR A 126 13.62 0.54 -1.24
CA THR A 126 14.14 1.89 -1.56
C THR A 126 14.99 2.50 -0.44
N ASN A 127 14.93 1.95 0.78
CA ASN A 127 15.83 2.28 1.88
C ASN A 127 16.59 1.04 2.38
N SER A 128 17.75 1.28 2.98
CA SER A 128 18.36 0.28 3.85
C SER A 128 17.47 0.09 5.07
N TYR A 129 17.28 -1.16 5.48
CA TYR A 129 16.57 -1.48 6.71
C TYR A 129 17.31 -2.53 7.52
N THR A 130 17.10 -2.48 8.83
CA THR A 130 17.59 -3.49 9.77
C THR A 130 16.44 -4.46 10.04
N VAL A 131 16.69 -5.75 9.86
CA VAL A 131 15.68 -6.78 10.12
C VAL A 131 15.32 -6.77 11.61
N GLY A 132 14.02 -6.70 11.91
CA GLY A 132 13.51 -6.54 13.27
C GLY A 132 13.64 -5.11 13.83
N SER A 133 13.93 -4.12 12.99
CA SER A 133 13.76 -2.72 13.39
C SER A 133 12.28 -2.31 13.35
N ARG A 134 11.94 -1.37 14.24
CA ARG A 134 10.65 -0.67 14.27
C ARG A 134 10.59 0.49 13.28
N ASP A 135 11.70 0.78 12.60
CA ASP A 135 11.75 1.79 11.57
C ASP A 135 10.92 1.36 10.35
N PRO A 136 10.27 2.32 9.67
CA PRO A 136 9.49 2.01 8.48
C PRO A 136 10.40 1.53 7.35
N ILE A 137 10.04 0.40 6.76
CA ILE A 137 10.64 -0.07 5.52
C ILE A 137 9.89 0.53 4.34
N ARG A 138 10.62 0.93 3.31
CA ARG A 138 10.07 1.50 2.08
C ARG A 138 10.47 0.65 0.90
N ALA A 139 9.51 0.38 0.03
CA ALA A 139 9.71 -0.38 -1.18
C ALA A 139 8.86 0.18 -2.31
N THR A 140 9.30 0.02 -3.54
CA THR A 140 8.54 0.36 -4.74
C THR A 140 8.21 -0.94 -5.47
N TYR A 141 6.94 -1.16 -5.78
CA TYR A 141 6.50 -2.25 -6.64
C TYR A 141 6.25 -1.72 -8.04
N ILE A 142 6.74 -2.38 -9.08
CA ILE A 142 6.56 -1.97 -10.49
C ILE A 142 6.09 -3.16 -11.30
N SER A 143 4.99 -3.04 -12.02
CA SER A 143 4.53 -4.11 -12.92
C SER A 143 3.90 -3.57 -14.19
N THR A 144 3.66 -4.46 -15.14
CA THR A 144 3.03 -4.11 -16.41
C THR A 144 1.52 -3.98 -16.24
N CYS A 145 0.90 -3.17 -17.10
CA CYS A 145 -0.55 -3.01 -17.11
C CYS A 145 -1.34 -4.25 -17.52
N CYS A 146 -0.65 -5.30 -18.00
CA CYS A 146 -1.26 -6.62 -18.20
C CYS A 146 -1.64 -7.30 -16.88
N ASN A 147 -0.96 -6.96 -15.78
CA ASN A 147 -1.25 -7.46 -14.44
C ASN A 147 -1.42 -6.26 -13.48
N PRO A 148 -2.58 -5.62 -13.45
CA PRO A 148 -2.80 -4.38 -12.69
C PRO A 148 -3.09 -4.62 -11.20
N THR A 149 -2.75 -5.80 -10.68
CA THR A 149 -3.02 -6.20 -9.31
C THR A 149 -1.78 -6.74 -8.63
N VAL A 150 -1.67 -6.50 -7.33
CA VAL A 150 -0.62 -7.07 -6.48
C VAL A 150 -1.16 -7.37 -5.09
N GLN A 151 -0.69 -8.47 -4.49
CA GLN A 151 -0.89 -8.75 -3.08
C GLN A 151 0.40 -8.41 -2.31
N LEU A 152 0.28 -7.58 -1.29
CA LEU A 152 1.38 -7.20 -0.39
C LEU A 152 1.23 -7.96 0.92
N ILE A 153 2.33 -8.54 1.42
CA ILE A 153 2.34 -9.28 2.68
C ILE A 153 3.55 -8.84 3.51
N ALA A 154 3.30 -8.31 4.71
CA ALA A 154 4.33 -8.01 5.70
C ALA A 154 4.31 -9.06 6.81
N TYR A 155 5.50 -9.41 7.29
CA TYR A 155 5.70 -10.29 8.44
C TYR A 155 6.52 -9.54 9.49
N ASP A 156 6.08 -9.62 10.74
CA ASP A 156 6.87 -9.18 11.88
C ASP A 156 7.83 -10.28 12.35
N VAL A 157 8.59 -10.04 13.43
CA VAL A 157 9.59 -11.03 13.89
C VAL A 157 8.99 -12.19 14.68
N VAL A 158 7.79 -12.03 15.23
CA VAL A 158 7.09 -13.09 15.99
C VAL A 158 6.18 -13.96 15.12
N GLY A 159 5.98 -13.57 13.86
CA GLY A 159 5.20 -14.31 12.87
C GLY A 159 3.80 -13.76 12.61
N ASN A 160 3.40 -12.62 13.18
CA ASN A 160 2.17 -11.97 12.75
C ASN A 160 2.35 -11.47 11.31
N GLN A 161 1.25 -11.53 10.56
CA GLN A 161 1.23 -11.13 9.16
C GLN A 161 0.07 -10.21 8.88
N GLN A 162 0.25 -9.36 7.88
CA GLN A 162 -0.82 -8.55 7.31
C GLN A 162 -0.78 -8.62 5.79
N ARG A 163 -1.96 -8.73 5.17
CA ARG A 163 -2.11 -8.90 3.72
C ARG A 163 -3.02 -7.81 3.16
N TYR A 164 -2.60 -7.20 2.05
CA TYR A 164 -3.43 -6.25 1.31
C TYR A 164 -3.44 -6.60 -0.17
N HIS A 165 -4.62 -6.50 -0.77
CA HIS A 165 -4.80 -6.59 -2.21
C HIS A 165 -4.94 -5.19 -2.77
N VAL A 166 -4.05 -4.82 -3.68
CA VAL A 166 -4.06 -3.52 -4.35
C VAL A 166 -4.32 -3.75 -5.83
N SER A 167 -5.31 -3.03 -6.36
CA SER A 167 -5.57 -2.95 -7.79
C SER A 167 -5.40 -1.50 -8.23
N VAL A 168 -4.68 -1.30 -9.35
CA VAL A 168 -4.54 0.01 -10.00
C VAL A 168 -5.53 0.18 -11.16
N GLU A 169 -6.37 -0.81 -11.42
CA GLU A 169 -7.54 -0.66 -12.29
C GLU A 169 -8.35 0.56 -11.84
N GLN A 170 -8.96 1.26 -12.80
CA GLN A 170 -9.66 2.51 -12.51
C GLN A 170 -10.80 2.28 -11.50
N SER A 171 -10.50 2.48 -10.22
CA SER A 171 -11.51 2.77 -9.22
C SER A 171 -12.00 4.19 -9.52
N VAL A 172 -12.99 4.30 -10.41
CA VAL A 172 -13.63 5.57 -10.80
C VAL A 172 -14.20 6.34 -9.60
N LEU A 173 -14.26 5.70 -8.43
CA LEU A 173 -14.83 6.24 -7.21
C LEU A 173 -13.92 5.99 -6.01
N ASN A 174 -13.14 7.01 -5.63
CA ASN A 174 -12.46 7.02 -4.33
C ASN A 174 -13.51 7.24 -3.22
N GLU A 175 -13.29 6.70 -2.02
CA GLU A 175 -14.19 6.90 -0.86
C GLU A 175 -14.61 8.37 -0.62
N PRO A 176 -13.72 9.39 -0.74
CA PRO A 176 -14.11 10.79 -0.59
C PRO A 176 -15.02 11.29 -1.71
N VAL A 177 -14.86 10.77 -2.92
CA VAL A 177 -15.70 11.10 -4.08
C VAL A 177 -17.09 10.49 -3.91
N ILE A 178 -17.17 9.25 -3.41
CA ILE A 178 -18.44 8.59 -3.06
C ILE A 178 -19.16 9.41 -1.98
N ALA A 179 -18.46 9.82 -0.92
CA ALA A 179 -19.02 10.64 0.14
C ALA A 179 -19.55 11.99 -0.37
N ALA A 180 -18.82 12.66 -1.27
CA ALA A 180 -19.24 13.93 -1.86
C ALA A 180 -20.48 13.79 -2.75
N ILE A 181 -20.53 12.77 -3.61
CA ILE A 181 -21.68 12.50 -4.48
C ILE A 181 -22.91 12.16 -3.64
N THR A 182 -22.76 11.30 -2.63
CA THR A 182 -23.87 10.91 -1.74
C THR A 182 -24.40 12.09 -0.93
N MET A 183 -23.53 12.93 -0.37
CA MET A 183 -23.94 14.17 0.30
C MET A 183 -24.67 15.13 -0.64
N GLY A 184 -24.19 15.29 -1.88
CA GLY A 184 -24.84 16.14 -2.89
C GLY A 184 -26.27 15.68 -3.21
N ILE A 185 -26.46 14.37 -3.40
CA ILE A 185 -27.78 13.79 -3.70
C ILE A 185 -28.73 13.97 -2.50
N ILE A 186 -28.28 13.69 -1.28
CA ILE A 186 -29.10 13.85 -0.07
C ILE A 186 -29.56 15.30 0.07
N LEU A 187 -28.66 16.27 -0.12
CA LEU A 187 -28.97 17.68 0.02
C LEU A 187 -29.96 18.16 -1.05
N ALA A 188 -29.82 17.68 -2.29
CA ALA A 188 -30.77 17.98 -3.37
C ALA A 188 -32.18 17.45 -3.08
N ILE A 189 -32.29 16.22 -2.56
CA ILE A 189 -33.58 15.62 -2.16
C ILE A 189 -34.23 16.45 -1.04
N LEU A 190 -33.45 16.86 -0.04
CA LEU A 190 -33.94 17.64 1.10
C LEU A 190 -34.48 19.01 0.65
N LEU A 191 -33.77 19.68 -0.26
CA LEU A 191 -34.21 20.94 -0.87
C LEU A 191 -35.53 20.78 -1.64
N PHE A 192 -35.66 19.70 -2.41
CA PHE A 192 -36.88 19.42 -3.17
C PHE A 192 -38.08 19.18 -2.24
N LEU A 193 -37.89 18.43 -1.14
CA LEU A 193 -38.93 18.22 -0.13
C LEU A 193 -39.35 19.53 0.55
N LEU A 194 -38.39 20.42 0.86
CA LEU A 194 -38.69 21.74 1.43
C LEU A 194 -39.46 22.63 0.46
N LEU A 195 -39.13 22.61 -0.84
CA LEU A 195 -39.89 23.34 -1.85
C LEU A 195 -41.33 22.83 -1.95
N ILE A 196 -41.53 21.51 -1.98
CA ILE A 196 -42.87 20.90 -1.97
C ILE A 196 -43.63 21.32 -0.71
N ALA A 197 -43.00 21.21 0.47
CA ALA A 197 -43.61 21.62 1.73
C ALA A 197 -43.96 23.11 1.75
N GLY A 198 -43.10 23.97 1.21
CA GLY A 198 -43.34 25.40 1.05
C GLY A 198 -44.52 25.71 0.14
N VAL A 199 -44.63 25.02 -1.00
CA VAL A 199 -45.78 25.14 -1.92
C VAL A 199 -47.06 24.68 -1.23
N ILE A 200 -47.05 23.51 -0.59
CA ILE A 200 -48.20 23.00 0.18
C ILE A 200 -48.61 23.98 1.26
N TRP A 201 -47.65 24.55 2.00
CA TRP A 201 -47.92 25.54 3.04
C TRP A 201 -48.54 26.82 2.48
N CYS A 202 -47.98 27.37 1.39
CA CYS A 202 -48.55 28.52 0.70
C CYS A 202 -49.98 28.26 0.21
N CYS A 203 -50.23 27.11 -0.43
CA CYS A 203 -51.56 26.71 -0.89
C CYS A 203 -52.55 26.52 0.28
N ARG A 204 -52.11 25.97 1.42
CA ARG A 204 -52.95 25.84 2.63
C ARG A 204 -53.26 27.18 3.26
N ARG A 205 -52.31 28.12 3.24
CA ARG A 205 -52.50 29.48 3.77
C ARG A 205 -53.45 30.34 2.92
N GLN A 206 -53.35 30.26 1.59
CA GLN A 206 -54.26 30.99 0.69
C GLN A 206 -55.72 30.58 0.82
N LYS A 207 -56.01 29.31 1.14
CA LYS A 207 -57.39 28.83 1.38
C LYS A 207 -58.04 29.41 2.64
N GLY A 208 -57.28 30.06 3.53
CA GLY A 208 -57.80 30.69 4.75
C GLY A 208 -58.18 32.17 4.61
N THR A 209 -57.97 32.81 3.45
CA THR A 209 -58.13 34.26 3.30
C THR A 209 -58.95 34.70 2.08
N MET A 210 -59.81 33.84 1.53
CA MET A 210 -60.72 34.22 0.43
C MET A 210 -62.18 34.33 0.90
N ASP A 211 -62.49 35.42 1.61
CA ASP A 211 -63.85 35.95 1.65
C ASP A 211 -64.01 36.98 0.52
N LEU A 212 -64.79 36.65 -0.51
CA LEU A 212 -65.15 37.60 -1.57
C LEU A 212 -66.19 38.60 -1.05
N PRO A 213 -66.03 39.92 -1.24
CA PRO A 213 -67.13 40.85 -1.02
C PRO A 213 -68.12 40.77 -2.18
N SER A 214 -69.39 40.47 -1.88
CA SER A 214 -70.49 40.59 -2.83
C SER A 214 -70.75 42.07 -3.13
N TYR A 215 -70.51 42.50 -4.36
CA TYR A 215 -70.95 43.82 -4.80
C TYR A 215 -72.49 43.83 -4.95
N ARG A 216 -73.16 44.71 -4.20
CA ARG A 216 -74.58 45.05 -4.37
C ARG A 216 -74.75 45.92 -5.63
N SER A 217 -75.68 45.52 -6.47
CA SER A 217 -76.22 46.31 -7.59
C SER A 217 -77.03 47.52 -7.11
N HIS A 218 -76.87 48.65 -7.79
CA HIS A 218 -77.82 49.76 -7.83
C HIS A 218 -78.20 50.04 -9.28
#